data_AF-I0EPY2-F1
#
_entry.id   AF-I0EPY2-F1
#
_cell.length_a   1.000
_cell.length_b   1.000
_cell.length_c   1.000
_cell.angle_alpha   90.00
_cell.angle_beta   90.00
_cell.angle_gamma   90.00
#
_symmetry.space_group_name_H-M   'P 1'
#
loop_
_entity.id
_entity.type
_entity.pdbx_description
1 polymer ?
#
loop_
_entity_poly.entity_id
_entity_poly.type
_entity_poly.pdbx_seq_one_letter_code
_entity_poly.pdbx_strand_id
1 'polypeptide(L)'
;MDKQSKNFWPLGILSVLIGGMGIVVALVVFALKNSPKNDMVYFANHNDVDLSFNHMLKAYKQFQKDYRLLVEMSPIDSLAKTPIFPYYSLGTHGNKKTQEKLLADSLELKTNNTLYLKLEKQGQNTPLIKTEVYLMPYPSKEPPRLLGEFYCDGICEPLSFDLQDDEQKGRYKLLFKLTWQHPEDESLVLEQRAYYR
;
A
#
# COMPACT_ATOMS: atom_id res chain seq x y z
N MET A 1 39.55 28.74 -59.83
CA MET A 1 38.28 28.29 -59.20
C MET A 1 38.48 28.37 -57.70
N ASP A 2 38.07 29.47 -57.08
CA ASP A 2 38.22 29.66 -55.64
C ASP A 2 37.23 28.77 -54.88
N LYS A 3 37.76 27.91 -54.00
CA LYS A 3 36.97 27.06 -53.11
C LYS A 3 36.43 27.92 -51.96
N GLN A 4 35.13 28.19 -51.98
CA GLN A 4 34.39 28.83 -50.89
C GLN A 4 34.55 28.00 -49.60
N SER A 5 35.09 28.59 -48.53
CA SER A 5 35.16 27.94 -47.22
C SER A 5 33.76 27.85 -46.62
N LYS A 6 33.23 26.62 -46.49
CA LYS A 6 31.91 26.40 -45.88
C LYS A 6 32.03 26.55 -44.37
N ASN A 7 31.25 27.47 -43.79
CA ASN A 7 31.15 27.64 -42.34
C ASN A 7 30.18 26.60 -41.75
N PHE A 8 30.72 25.63 -41.03
CA PHE A 8 29.96 24.52 -40.43
C PHE A 8 29.45 24.83 -39.01
N TRP A 9 29.72 26.01 -38.46
CA TRP A 9 29.20 26.44 -37.16
C TRP A 9 27.68 26.29 -36.99
N PRO A 10 26.84 26.68 -37.98
CA PRO A 10 25.39 26.52 -37.87
C PRO A 10 24.96 25.06 -37.76
N LEU A 11 25.66 24.15 -38.46
CA LEU A 11 25.39 22.72 -38.44
C LEU A 11 25.83 22.07 -37.12
N GLY A 12 26.94 22.53 -36.53
CA GLY A 12 27.39 22.10 -35.22
C GLY A 12 26.38 22.47 -34.11
N ILE A 13 25.90 23.71 -34.11
CA ILE A 13 24.86 24.16 -33.16
C ILE A 13 23.58 23.36 -33.34
N LEU A 14 23.14 23.16 -34.58
CA LEU A 14 21.93 22.37 -34.89
C LEU A 14 22.06 20.92 -34.39
N SER A 15 23.22 20.30 -34.55
CA SER A 15 23.48 18.94 -34.07
C SER A 15 23.40 18.84 -32.55
N VAL A 16 23.95 19.82 -31.83
CA VAL A 16 23.89 19.85 -30.36
C VAL A 16 22.46 20.04 -29.88
N LEU A 17 21.68 20.91 -30.54
CA LEU A 17 20.27 21.13 -30.20
C LEU A 17 19.42 19.88 -30.40
N ILE A 18 19.57 19.19 -31.54
CA ILE A 18 18.83 17.96 -31.84
C ILE A 18 19.25 16.84 -30.88
N GLY A 19 20.57 16.69 -30.63
CA GLY A 19 21.08 15.71 -29.67
C GLY A 19 20.59 15.97 -28.24
N GLY A 20 20.61 17.23 -27.81
CA GLY A 20 20.10 17.66 -26.51
C GLY A 20 18.61 17.36 -26.35
N MET A 21 17.80 17.67 -27.37
CA MET A 21 16.37 17.34 -27.38
C MET A 21 16.16 15.82 -27.26
N GLY A 22 16.93 15.01 -27.99
CA GLY A 22 16.85 13.55 -27.93
C GLY A 22 17.17 13.00 -26.53
N ILE A 23 18.20 13.56 -25.87
CA ILE A 23 18.55 13.18 -24.49
C ILE A 23 17.43 13.54 -23.52
N VAL A 24 16.85 14.74 -23.62
CA VAL A 24 15.74 15.16 -22.75
C VAL A 24 14.53 14.23 -22.92
N VAL A 25 14.14 13.90 -24.16
CA VAL A 25 13.04 12.96 -24.42
C VAL A 25 13.36 11.57 -23.86
N ALA A 26 14.58 11.08 -24.06
CA ALA A 26 15.01 9.78 -23.54
C ALA A 26 14.96 9.74 -22.00
N LEU A 27 15.37 10.83 -21.32
CA LEU A 27 15.29 10.95 -19.87
C LEU A 27 13.84 10.95 -19.37
N VAL A 28 12.94 11.68 -20.03
CA VAL A 28 11.51 11.69 -19.67
C VAL A 28 10.91 10.29 -19.85
N VAL A 29 11.17 9.63 -20.97
CA VAL A 29 10.67 8.25 -21.20
C VAL A 29 11.27 7.27 -20.20
N PHE A 30 12.56 7.41 -19.89
CA PHE A 30 13.23 6.59 -18.88
C PHE A 30 12.62 6.81 -17.49
N ALA A 31 12.36 8.07 -17.11
CA ALA A 31 11.72 8.40 -15.84
C ALA A 31 10.30 7.85 -15.76
N LEU A 32 9.50 7.94 -16.84
CA LEU A 32 8.15 7.37 -16.87
C LEU A 32 8.16 5.83 -16.80
N LYS A 33 9.08 5.17 -17.50
CA LYS A 33 9.19 3.69 -17.49
C LYS A 33 9.74 3.13 -16.18
N ASN A 34 10.64 3.86 -15.53
CA ASN A 34 11.29 3.46 -14.29
C ASN A 34 10.70 4.15 -13.04
N SER A 35 9.63 4.92 -13.21
CA SER A 35 8.82 5.42 -12.10
C SER A 35 8.38 4.21 -11.26
N PRO A 36 8.35 4.32 -9.92
CA PRO A 36 7.92 3.24 -9.05
C PRO A 36 6.59 2.67 -9.56
N LYS A 37 6.64 1.42 -10.04
CA LYS A 37 5.43 0.74 -10.53
C LYS A 37 4.46 0.54 -9.38
N ASN A 38 3.17 0.71 -9.70
CA ASN A 38 1.97 0.50 -8.90
C ASN A 38 2.21 0.12 -7.44
N ASP A 39 1.81 1.02 -6.55
CA ASP A 39 1.71 0.73 -5.13
C ASP A 39 0.49 -0.19 -4.91
N MET A 40 0.71 -1.50 -5.06
CA MET A 40 -0.33 -2.53 -4.97
C MET A 40 -1.04 -2.52 -3.60
N VAL A 41 -0.50 -1.80 -2.62
CA VAL A 41 -1.11 -1.58 -1.30
C VAL A 41 -2.44 -0.84 -1.39
N TYR A 42 -2.60 0.10 -2.33
CA TYR A 42 -3.86 0.85 -2.51
C TYR A 42 -4.79 0.21 -3.56
N PHE A 43 -4.41 -0.93 -4.14
CA PHE A 43 -5.14 -1.56 -5.25
C PHE A 43 -5.39 -0.63 -6.46
N ALA A 44 -4.58 0.43 -6.59
CA ALA A 44 -4.73 1.47 -7.61
C ALA A 44 -3.37 1.79 -8.24
N ASN A 45 -3.39 2.40 -9.43
CA ASN A 45 -2.15 2.84 -10.05
C ASN A 45 -1.60 4.06 -9.30
N HIS A 46 -0.28 4.28 -9.40
CA HIS A 46 0.38 5.38 -8.70
C HIS A 46 -0.26 6.75 -9.00
N ASN A 47 -0.61 7.02 -10.27
CA ASN A 47 -1.28 8.26 -10.65
C ASN A 47 -2.64 8.44 -9.96
N ASP A 48 -3.41 7.36 -9.84
CA ASP A 48 -4.74 7.38 -9.22
C ASP A 48 -4.61 7.64 -7.71
N VAL A 49 -3.61 7.01 -7.08
CA VAL A 49 -3.26 7.23 -5.67
C VAL A 49 -2.88 8.70 -5.43
N ASP A 50 -2.02 9.26 -6.27
CA ASP A 50 -1.55 10.65 -6.12
C ASP A 50 -2.70 11.66 -6.29
N LEU A 51 -3.56 11.46 -7.29
CA LEU A 51 -4.72 12.32 -7.54
C LEU A 51 -5.76 12.25 -6.41
N SER A 52 -5.94 11.07 -5.82
CA SER A 52 -6.95 10.82 -4.78
C SER A 52 -6.40 10.86 -3.35
N PHE A 53 -5.11 11.12 -3.14
CA PHE A 53 -4.46 11.00 -1.83
C PHE A 53 -5.12 11.83 -0.74
N ASN A 54 -5.45 13.08 -1.02
CA ASN A 54 -6.12 13.97 -0.06
C ASN A 54 -7.51 13.43 0.33
N HIS A 55 -8.20 12.79 -0.62
CA HIS A 55 -9.48 12.15 -0.39
C HIS A 55 -9.32 10.94 0.54
N MET A 56 -8.37 10.05 0.23
CA MET A 56 -8.05 8.89 1.06
C MET A 56 -7.64 9.28 2.49
N LEU A 57 -6.83 10.34 2.64
CA LEU A 57 -6.42 10.83 3.95
C LEU A 57 -7.59 11.42 4.75
N LYS A 58 -8.54 12.08 4.07
CA LYS A 58 -9.77 12.59 4.69
C LYS A 58 -10.66 11.43 5.14
N ALA A 59 -10.85 10.42 4.31
CA ALA A 59 -11.58 9.19 4.64
C ALA A 59 -10.94 8.48 5.84
N TYR A 60 -9.61 8.36 5.89
CA TYR A 60 -8.90 7.81 7.04
C TYR A 60 -9.14 8.60 8.33
N LYS A 61 -9.04 9.93 8.28
CA LYS A 61 -9.31 10.79 9.45
C LYS A 61 -10.75 10.70 9.92
N GLN A 62 -11.69 10.54 8.99
CA GLN A 62 -13.10 10.34 9.33
C GLN A 62 -13.30 8.97 9.98
N PHE A 63 -12.73 7.92 9.38
CA PHE A 63 -12.73 6.58 9.96
C PHE A 63 -12.19 6.56 11.38
N GLN A 64 -11.07 7.24 11.67
CA GLN A 64 -10.51 7.31 13.03
C GLN A 64 -11.40 8.02 14.06
N LYS A 65 -12.36 8.85 13.62
CA LYS A 65 -13.33 9.50 14.52
C LYS A 65 -14.52 8.60 14.82
N ASP A 66 -14.93 7.83 13.82
CA ASP A 66 -16.15 7.02 13.90
C ASP A 66 -15.84 5.61 14.41
N TYR A 67 -14.65 5.10 14.10
CA TYR A 67 -14.28 3.71 14.28
C TYR A 67 -12.83 3.52 14.74
N ARG A 68 -12.62 2.41 15.45
CA ARG A 68 -11.29 1.86 15.72
C ARG A 68 -11.28 0.38 15.38
N LEU A 69 -10.44 0.00 14.41
CA LEU A 69 -10.22 -1.38 14.03
C LEU A 69 -9.11 -1.99 14.89
N LEU A 70 -9.41 -3.08 15.57
CA LEU A 70 -8.47 -3.88 16.34
C LEU A 70 -8.33 -5.25 15.68
N VAL A 71 -7.10 -5.73 15.56
CA VAL A 71 -6.75 -7.00 14.93
C VAL A 71 -5.75 -7.78 15.76
N GLU A 72 -5.91 -9.10 15.83
CA GLU A 72 -5.00 -10.00 16.54
C GLU A 72 -5.10 -11.43 16.00
N MET A 73 -4.06 -12.24 16.17
CA MET A 73 -4.05 -13.67 15.78
C MET A 73 -4.57 -14.60 16.90
N SER A 74 -4.91 -14.02 18.04
CA SER A 74 -5.58 -14.63 19.18
C SER A 74 -6.84 -13.83 19.52
N PRO A 75 -7.76 -14.35 20.36
CA PRO A 75 -8.91 -13.57 20.81
C PRO A 75 -8.50 -12.18 21.29
N ILE A 76 -9.24 -11.16 20.84
CA ILE A 76 -8.90 -9.75 21.05
C ILE A 76 -8.73 -9.46 22.55
N ASP A 77 -7.53 -9.04 22.92
CA ASP A 77 -7.14 -8.64 24.28
C ASP A 77 -6.47 -7.25 24.27
N SER A 78 -5.71 -6.92 25.32
CA SER A 78 -5.00 -5.64 25.45
C SER A 78 -3.79 -5.49 24.51
N LEU A 79 -3.33 -6.57 23.86
CA LEU A 79 -2.21 -6.57 22.93
C LEU A 79 -2.65 -6.33 21.47
N ALA A 80 -3.96 -6.34 21.21
CA ALA A 80 -4.54 -6.16 19.89
C ALA A 80 -4.00 -4.90 19.20
N LYS A 81 -3.67 -5.06 17.92
CA LYS A 81 -3.04 -4.03 17.10
C LYS A 81 -4.09 -3.21 16.35
N THR A 82 -3.77 -1.94 16.11
CA THR A 82 -4.57 -1.05 15.26
C THR A 82 -3.90 -0.90 13.90
N PRO A 83 -4.50 -1.41 12.81
CA PRO A 83 -4.00 -1.18 11.46
C PRO A 83 -3.90 0.32 11.16
N ILE A 84 -2.88 0.70 10.37
CA ILE A 84 -2.56 2.10 10.06
C ILE A 84 -2.81 2.42 8.59
N PHE A 85 -2.99 3.70 8.27
CA PHE A 85 -3.01 4.11 6.86
C PHE A 85 -1.63 3.84 6.21
N PRO A 86 -1.56 3.21 5.03
CA PRO A 86 -0.29 2.75 4.44
C PRO A 86 0.77 3.84 4.27
N TYR A 87 0.37 5.10 4.05
CA TYR A 87 1.27 6.25 4.00
C TYR A 87 2.14 6.41 5.27
N TYR A 88 1.63 6.01 6.43
CA TYR A 88 2.38 6.06 7.70
C TYR A 88 3.25 4.82 7.93
N SER A 89 3.22 3.84 7.03
CA SER A 89 4.02 2.64 7.14
C SER A 89 5.50 2.94 6.84
N LEU A 90 6.36 2.77 7.85
CA LEU A 90 7.81 2.90 7.70
C LEU A 90 8.39 1.84 6.75
N GLY A 91 9.19 2.24 5.77
CA GLY A 91 9.86 1.30 4.87
C GLY A 91 10.74 0.25 5.58
N THR A 92 11.21 -0.75 4.82
CA THR A 92 12.19 -1.74 5.32
C THR A 92 13.57 -1.14 5.61
N HIS A 93 13.83 0.05 5.09
CA HIS A 93 15.09 0.76 5.25
C HIS A 93 15.10 1.50 6.59
N GLY A 94 15.72 0.88 7.60
CA GLY A 94 15.87 1.45 8.93
C GLY A 94 17.02 0.82 9.70
N ASN A 95 17.51 1.53 10.71
CA ASN A 95 18.52 0.99 11.63
C ASN A 95 17.97 -0.24 12.39
N LYS A 96 18.86 -0.99 13.04
CA LYS A 96 18.49 -2.22 13.77
C LYS A 96 17.34 -2.00 14.77
N LYS A 97 17.35 -0.88 15.50
CA LYS A 97 16.30 -0.52 16.48
C LYS A 97 14.94 -0.30 15.81
N THR A 98 14.91 0.35 14.65
CA THR A 98 13.71 0.51 13.85
C THR A 98 13.18 -0.85 13.42
N GLN A 99 14.04 -1.75 12.93
CA GLN A 99 13.61 -3.09 12.51
C GLN A 99 13.07 -3.92 13.68
N GLU A 100 13.69 -3.86 14.85
CA GLU A 100 13.21 -4.52 16.08
C GLU A 100 11.83 -3.99 16.49
N LYS A 101 11.64 -2.67 16.47
CA LYS A 101 10.32 -2.07 16.75
C LYS A 101 9.26 -2.52 15.76
N LEU A 102 9.62 -2.61 14.48
CA LEU A 102 8.70 -3.03 13.42
C LEU A 102 8.32 -4.52 13.53
N LEU A 103 9.23 -5.37 13.99
CA LEU A 103 8.95 -6.77 14.28
C LEU A 103 8.06 -6.91 15.53
N ALA A 104 8.32 -6.14 16.58
CA ALA A 104 7.50 -6.14 17.79
C ALA A 104 6.06 -5.65 17.55
N ASP A 105 5.84 -4.86 16.50
CA ASP A 105 4.53 -4.38 16.10
C ASP A 105 3.85 -5.23 15.01
N SER A 106 4.51 -6.30 14.56
CA SER A 106 3.97 -7.22 13.56
C SER A 106 3.16 -8.35 14.20
N LEU A 107 2.11 -8.79 13.52
CA LEU A 107 1.38 -10.00 13.87
C LEU A 107 2.19 -11.24 13.49
N GLU A 108 2.25 -12.24 14.36
CA GLU A 108 2.99 -13.48 14.10
C GLU A 108 2.12 -14.46 13.30
N LEU A 109 2.54 -14.78 12.08
CA LEU A 109 1.89 -15.77 11.23
C LEU A 109 2.47 -17.16 11.47
N LYS A 110 1.62 -18.17 11.34
CA LYS A 110 1.90 -19.60 11.37
C LYS A 110 1.32 -20.26 10.12
N THR A 111 1.45 -21.57 9.97
CA THR A 111 0.85 -22.31 8.83
C THR A 111 -0.68 -22.18 8.84
N ASN A 112 -1.30 -22.33 10.03
CA ASN A 112 -2.73 -22.16 10.23
C ASN A 112 -2.95 -20.96 11.13
N ASN A 113 -3.63 -19.94 10.61
CA ASN A 113 -3.88 -18.69 11.32
C ASN A 113 -5.37 -18.53 11.59
N THR A 114 -5.70 -17.79 12.63
CA THR A 114 -7.06 -17.31 12.87
C THR A 114 -6.97 -15.84 13.22
N LEU A 115 -7.47 -15.00 12.33
CA LEU A 115 -7.50 -13.56 12.50
C LEU A 115 -8.78 -13.16 13.21
N TYR A 116 -8.64 -12.54 14.37
CA TYR A 116 -9.71 -11.91 15.10
C TYR A 116 -9.73 -10.42 14.77
N LEU A 117 -10.91 -9.89 14.47
CA LEU A 117 -11.12 -8.47 14.24
C LEU A 117 -12.22 -7.96 15.15
N LYS A 118 -12.05 -6.74 15.63
CA LYS A 118 -13.07 -6.01 16.37
C LYS A 118 -13.13 -4.59 15.84
N LEU A 119 -14.33 -4.18 15.46
CA LEU A 119 -14.63 -2.82 15.05
C LEU A 119 -15.31 -2.10 16.21
N GLU A 120 -14.58 -1.23 16.89
CA GLU A 120 -15.11 -0.41 17.97
C GLU A 120 -15.71 0.87 17.40
N LYS A 121 -17.00 1.08 17.66
CA LYS A 121 -17.74 2.30 17.34
C LYS A 121 -17.40 3.40 18.35
N GLN A 122 -17.01 4.58 17.88
CA GLN A 122 -16.65 5.73 18.73
C GLN A 122 -17.57 6.95 18.53
N GLY A 123 -18.18 7.12 17.35
CA GLY A 123 -18.87 8.36 16.97
C GLY A 123 -20.26 8.19 16.33
N GLN A 124 -20.66 9.18 15.51
CA GLN A 124 -21.81 9.07 14.59
C GLN A 124 -21.37 8.23 13.40
N ASN A 125 -21.81 6.98 13.39
CA ASN A 125 -21.21 5.95 12.55
C ASN A 125 -21.95 5.80 11.23
N THR A 126 -21.23 5.97 10.12
CA THR A 126 -21.73 5.57 8.80
C THR A 126 -21.65 4.04 8.69
N PRO A 127 -22.74 3.33 8.42
CA PRO A 127 -22.72 1.86 8.40
C PRO A 127 -21.66 1.33 7.44
N LEU A 128 -20.76 0.51 7.98
CA LEU A 128 -19.76 -0.24 7.22
C LEU A 128 -20.47 -1.42 6.55
N ILE A 129 -20.33 -1.56 5.23
CA ILE A 129 -20.91 -2.69 4.50
C ILE A 129 -19.99 -3.89 4.59
N LYS A 130 -18.70 -3.69 4.31
CA LYS A 130 -17.79 -4.79 3.99
C LYS A 130 -16.36 -4.48 4.41
N THR A 131 -15.67 -5.49 4.94
CA THR A 131 -14.22 -5.48 5.12
C THR A 131 -13.63 -6.66 4.37
N GLU A 132 -12.80 -6.40 3.36
CA GLU A 132 -12.03 -7.42 2.65
C GLU A 132 -10.61 -7.47 3.24
N VAL A 133 -10.10 -8.66 3.53
CA VAL A 133 -8.75 -8.85 4.08
C VAL A 133 -7.86 -9.54 3.06
N TYR A 134 -6.71 -8.94 2.80
CA TYR A 134 -5.73 -9.45 1.84
C TYR A 134 -4.37 -9.67 2.50
N LEU A 135 -3.62 -10.63 1.99
CA LEU A 135 -2.24 -10.91 2.35
C LEU A 135 -1.31 -10.53 1.20
N MET A 136 -0.22 -9.85 1.51
CA MET A 136 0.79 -9.47 0.53
C MET A 136 2.20 -9.70 1.10
N PRO A 137 3.09 -10.44 0.41
CA PRO A 137 4.49 -10.55 0.80
C PRO A 137 5.19 -9.18 0.71
N TYR A 138 6.17 -8.92 1.58
CA TYR A 138 6.85 -7.63 1.64
C TYR A 138 8.38 -7.75 1.76
N PRO A 139 9.17 -7.15 0.85
CA PRO A 139 8.75 -6.40 -0.34
C PRO A 139 8.32 -7.34 -1.48
N SER A 140 7.14 -7.14 -2.06
CA SER A 140 6.71 -7.81 -3.30
C SER A 140 6.03 -6.81 -4.23
N LYS A 141 6.00 -7.17 -5.52
CA LYS A 141 5.25 -6.47 -6.58
C LYS A 141 4.01 -7.26 -7.02
N GLU A 142 3.79 -8.41 -6.41
CA GLU A 142 2.66 -9.28 -6.70
C GLU A 142 1.37 -8.67 -6.13
N PRO A 143 0.22 -8.95 -6.77
CA PRO A 143 -1.07 -8.50 -6.25
C PRO A 143 -1.37 -9.13 -4.89
N PRO A 144 -2.01 -8.39 -3.96
CA PRO A 144 -2.45 -8.95 -2.70
C PRO A 144 -3.45 -10.09 -2.91
N ARG A 145 -3.26 -11.20 -2.19
CA ARG A 145 -4.14 -12.37 -2.20
C ARG A 145 -5.29 -12.15 -1.23
N LEU A 146 -6.54 -12.32 -1.67
CA LEU A 146 -7.70 -12.24 -0.79
C LEU A 146 -7.68 -13.44 0.19
N LEU A 147 -7.79 -13.15 1.49
CA LEU A 147 -7.94 -14.14 2.55
C LEU A 147 -9.41 -14.39 2.89
N GLY A 148 -10.24 -13.34 2.85
CA GLY A 148 -11.65 -13.46 3.17
C GLY A 148 -12.35 -12.11 3.32
N GLU A 149 -13.64 -12.18 3.62
CA GLU A 149 -14.51 -11.02 3.80
C GLU A 149 -15.17 -11.08 5.17
N PHE A 150 -15.40 -9.91 5.77
CA PHE A 150 -16.10 -9.79 7.04
C PHE A 150 -17.23 -8.76 6.94
N TYR A 151 -18.33 -9.11 7.59
CA TYR A 151 -19.49 -8.26 7.79
C TYR A 151 -19.66 -8.10 9.29
N CYS A 152 -19.25 -6.96 9.84
CA CYS A 152 -19.22 -6.78 11.30
C CYS A 152 -20.02 -5.54 11.72
N ASP A 153 -20.87 -5.74 12.74
CA ASP A 153 -21.48 -4.65 13.50
C ASP A 153 -20.92 -4.60 14.94
N GLY A 154 -19.61 -4.79 15.10
CA GLY A 154 -18.93 -4.86 16.41
C GLY A 154 -17.82 -5.90 16.44
N ILE A 155 -18.06 -7.04 17.09
CA ILE A 155 -17.13 -8.18 17.09
C ILE A 155 -17.34 -8.98 15.79
N CYS A 156 -16.27 -9.18 15.03
CA CYS A 156 -16.31 -9.97 13.80
C CYS A 156 -16.22 -11.46 14.11
N GLU A 157 -16.79 -12.30 13.24
CA GLU A 157 -16.44 -13.72 13.22
C GLU A 157 -14.94 -13.86 12.90
N PRO A 158 -14.21 -14.77 13.57
CA PRO A 158 -12.80 -15.00 13.27
C PRO A 158 -12.62 -15.60 11.88
N LEU A 159 -11.61 -15.16 11.14
CA LEU A 159 -11.24 -15.75 9.85
C LEU A 159 -10.07 -16.68 10.01
N SER A 160 -10.32 -17.96 9.78
CA SER A 160 -9.26 -18.93 9.62
C SER A 160 -8.73 -18.88 8.18
N PHE A 161 -7.40 -18.85 8.05
CA PHE A 161 -6.74 -18.93 6.76
C PHE A 161 -5.41 -19.65 6.89
N ASP A 162 -5.04 -20.35 5.83
CA ASP A 162 -3.77 -21.05 5.74
C ASP A 162 -2.82 -20.31 4.80
N LEU A 163 -1.53 -20.43 5.10
CA LEU A 163 -0.47 -20.03 4.18
C LEU A 163 -0.30 -21.10 3.10
N GLN A 164 -0.11 -20.68 1.86
CA GLN A 164 0.09 -21.62 0.74
C GLN A 164 1.49 -22.25 0.79
N ASP A 165 1.65 -23.44 0.20
CA ASP A 165 2.90 -24.21 0.26
C ASP A 165 4.11 -23.49 -0.36
N ASP A 166 3.88 -22.50 -1.24
CA ASP A 166 4.88 -21.66 -1.89
C ASP A 166 5.19 -20.36 -1.14
N GLU A 167 4.41 -20.02 -0.10
CA GLU A 167 4.62 -18.81 0.72
C GLU A 167 5.87 -18.96 1.61
N GLN A 168 6.88 -18.14 1.33
CA GLN A 168 8.15 -18.19 2.04
C GLN A 168 8.08 -17.51 3.42
N LYS A 169 8.89 -18.00 4.36
CA LYS A 169 9.12 -17.32 5.65
C LYS A 169 9.65 -15.91 5.42
N GLY A 170 9.09 -14.93 6.13
CA GLY A 170 9.46 -13.53 5.92
C GLY A 170 8.41 -12.54 6.37
N ARG A 171 8.49 -11.34 5.80
CA ARG A 171 7.63 -10.21 6.14
C ARG A 171 6.42 -10.18 5.22
N TYR A 172 5.27 -9.93 5.80
CA TYR A 172 3.99 -9.81 5.11
C TYR A 172 3.27 -8.54 5.55
N LYS A 173 2.31 -8.14 4.75
CA LYS A 173 1.33 -7.10 5.05
C LYS A 173 -0.06 -7.70 4.96
N LEU A 174 -0.87 -7.45 5.97
CA LEU A 174 -2.30 -7.64 5.92
C LEU A 174 -2.94 -6.30 5.54
N LEU A 175 -3.74 -6.31 4.48
CA LEU A 175 -4.45 -5.15 3.99
C LEU A 175 -5.93 -5.33 4.28
N PHE A 176 -6.52 -4.33 4.93
CA PHE A 176 -7.94 -4.30 5.28
C PHE A 176 -8.60 -3.24 4.42
N LYS A 177 -9.40 -3.66 3.45
CA LYS A 177 -10.15 -2.76 2.58
C LYS A 177 -11.57 -2.64 3.11
N LEU A 178 -11.88 -1.47 3.64
CA LEU A 178 -13.15 -1.10 4.24
C LEU A 178 -14.03 -0.41 3.20
N THR A 179 -15.33 -0.72 3.16
CA THR A 179 -16.31 -0.12 2.23
C THR A 179 -17.60 0.26 2.94
N TRP A 180 -18.10 1.49 2.72
CA TRP A 180 -19.29 2.06 3.39
C TRP A 180 -20.52 2.17 2.48
N GLN A 181 -21.70 2.41 3.08
CA GLN A 181 -23.01 2.39 2.42
C GLN A 181 -23.44 3.64 1.63
N HIS A 182 -22.73 4.76 1.76
CA HIS A 182 -23.06 6.01 1.06
C HIS A 182 -22.36 6.13 -0.33
N PRO A 183 -22.95 6.89 -1.29
CA PRO A 183 -22.97 6.55 -2.72
C PRO A 183 -21.76 7.00 -3.57
N GLU A 184 -20.65 7.40 -2.96
CA GLU A 184 -19.43 7.82 -3.70
C GLU A 184 -18.23 6.88 -3.50
N ASP A 185 -18.49 5.60 -3.17
CA ASP A 185 -17.51 4.50 -3.13
C ASP A 185 -16.20 4.83 -2.39
N GLU A 186 -16.30 5.44 -1.21
CA GLU A 186 -15.14 5.55 -0.33
C GLU A 186 -14.74 4.13 0.09
N SER A 187 -13.62 3.65 -0.46
CA SER A 187 -12.92 2.50 0.08
C SER A 187 -11.65 2.99 0.78
N LEU A 188 -11.41 2.49 1.98
CA LEU A 188 -10.21 2.81 2.75
C LEU A 188 -9.40 1.55 2.94
N VAL A 189 -8.11 1.63 2.62
CA VAL A 189 -7.17 0.56 2.90
C VAL A 189 -6.39 0.90 4.15
N LEU A 190 -6.38 -0.02 5.10
CA LEU A 190 -5.49 -0.02 6.25
C LEU A 190 -4.49 -1.16 6.13
N GLU A 191 -3.30 -0.97 6.69
CA GLU A 191 -2.19 -1.91 6.67
C GLU A 191 -1.84 -2.32 8.11
N GLN A 192 -1.69 -3.63 8.32
CA GLN A 192 -1.04 -4.20 9.49
C GLN A 192 0.13 -5.07 9.03
N ARG A 193 1.26 -4.95 9.71
CA ARG A 193 2.41 -5.81 9.42
C ARG A 193 2.21 -7.18 10.02
N ALA A 194 2.74 -8.17 9.33
CA ALA A 194 2.77 -9.55 9.78
C ALA A 194 4.15 -10.17 9.47
N TYR A 195 4.52 -11.19 10.23
CA TYR A 195 5.79 -11.89 10.05
C TYR A 195 5.57 -13.40 10.17
N TYR A 196 5.94 -14.12 9.11
CA TYR A 196 5.90 -15.57 9.08
C TYR A 196 7.27 -16.15 9.46
N ARG A 197 7.29 -16.94 10.54
CA ARG A 197 8.52 -17.54 11.11
C ARG A 197 8.90 -18.88 10.53
#